data_AF-A0A1R3XCN5-F1
#
_entry.id   AF-A0A1R3XCN5-F1
#
_cell.length_a   1.000
_cell.length_b   1.000
_cell.length_c   1.000
_cell.angle_alpha   90.00
_cell.angle_beta   90.00
_cell.angle_gamma   90.00
#
_symmetry.space_group_name_H-M   'P 1'
#
loop_
_entity.id
_entity.type
_entity.pdbx_description
1 polymer ?
#
loop_
_entity_poly.entity_id
_entity_poly.type
_entity_poly.pdbx_seq_one_letter_code
_entity_poly.pdbx_strand_id
1 'polypeptide(L)' 'MVACSRPMLAAMGSYDVPQVGPVIVSLQTYRFGLTNESLTTLASAHRVNGQPLDVVDHERVAQYLQSIAVI' A
#
# COMPACT_ATOMS: atom_id res chain seq x y z
N MET A 1 -14.02 21.96 5.58
CA MET A 1 -14.62 20.75 6.19
C MET A 1 -13.59 19.64 6.02
N VAL A 2 -12.76 19.37 7.03
CA VAL A 2 -11.70 18.36 6.94
C VAL A 2 -12.39 17.01 7.09
N ALA A 3 -12.48 16.24 6.00
CA ALA A 3 -12.90 14.85 6.11
C ALA A 3 -11.85 14.13 6.96
N CYS A 4 -12.18 13.84 8.22
CA CYS A 4 -11.37 12.94 9.04
C CYS A 4 -11.47 11.54 8.43
N SER A 5 -10.62 11.26 7.44
CA SER A 5 -10.41 9.92 6.91
C SER A 5 -9.83 9.06 8.04
N ARG A 6 -10.69 8.36 8.78
CA ARG A 6 -10.24 7.45 9.84
C ARG A 6 -9.74 6.17 9.16
N PRO A 7 -8.46 5.77 9.33
CA PRO A 7 -7.99 4.50 8.84
C PRO A 7 -8.75 3.40 9.56
N MET A 8 -9.51 2.58 8.82
CA MET A 8 -10.34 1.53 9.40
C MET A 8 -9.59 0.21 9.58
N LEU A 9 -8.57 -0.03 8.76
CA LEU A 9 -7.79 -1.27 8.78
C LEU A 9 -6.39 -1.03 8.21
N ALA A 10 -5.36 -1.45 8.97
CA ALA A 10 -4.02 -1.64 8.46
C ALA A 10 -3.89 -3.12 8.06
N ALA A 11 -3.80 -3.39 6.76
CA ALA A 11 -3.61 -4.75 6.25
C ALA A 11 -2.14 -4.91 5.86
N MET A 12 -1.48 -5.92 6.41
CA MET A 12 -0.12 -6.28 6.01
C MET A 12 -0.19 -7.45 5.04
N GLY A 13 0.47 -7.31 3.89
CA GLY A 13 0.55 -8.34 2.87
C GLY A 13 1.99 -8.55 2.44
N SER A 14 2.33 -9.78 2.02
CA SER A 14 3.60 -10.05 1.34
C SER A 14 3.33 -10.29 -0.13
N TYR A 15 4.10 -9.60 -0.97
CA TYR A 15 3.98 -9.66 -2.42
C TYR A 15 5.35 -9.98 -3.01
N ASP A 16 5.38 -10.89 -3.99
CA ASP A 16 6.55 -11.08 -4.83
C ASP A 16 6.44 -10.15 -6.04
N VAL A 17 7.30 -9.13 -6.09
CA VAL A 17 7.24 -8.09 -7.12
C VAL A 17 8.31 -8.35 -8.16
N PRO A 18 7.98 -8.46 -9.46
CA PRO A 18 8.97 -8.68 -10.51
C PRO A 18 10.08 -7.63 -10.47
N GLN A 19 11.34 -8.07 -10.63
CA GLN A 19 12.56 -7.23 -10.58
C GLN A 19 12.93 -6.65 -9.20
N VAL A 20 12.04 -6.71 -8.22
CA VAL A 20 12.32 -6.29 -6.83
C VAL A 20 12.52 -7.51 -5.92
N GLY A 21 11.67 -8.52 -6.05
CA GLY A 21 11.60 -9.71 -5.20
C GLY A 21 10.55 -9.59 -4.09
N PRO A 22 10.62 -10.42 -3.04
CA PRO A 22 9.62 -10.49 -2.00
C PRO A 22 9.68 -9.26 -1.08
N VAL A 23 8.54 -8.58 -0.96
CA VAL A 23 8.36 -7.39 -0.11
C VAL A 23 7.19 -7.59 0.84
N ILE A 24 7.25 -6.90 1.97
CA ILE A 24 6.17 -6.75 2.92
C ILE A 24 5.62 -5.33 2.75
N VAL A 25 4.33 -5.24 2.49
CA VAL A 25 3.62 -3.98 2.31
C VAL A 25 2.58 -3.81 3.40
N SER A 26 2.42 -2.57 3.83
CA SER A 26 1.36 -2.14 4.73
C SER A 26 0.39 -1.27 3.94
N LEU A 27 -0.86 -1.68 3.92
CA LEU A 27 -1.95 -0.99 3.25
C LEU A 27 -2.81 -0.31 4.29
N GLN A 28 -3.24 0.91 3.99
CA GLN A 28 -4.21 1.65 4.79
C GLN A 28 -5.44 1.90 3.96
N THR A 29 -6.59 1.50 4.49
CA THR A 29 -7.88 1.80 3.85
C THR A 29 -8.56 2.96 4.57
N TYR A 30 -8.82 4.01 3.81
CA TYR A 30 -9.54 5.21 4.21
C TYR A 30 -10.96 5.14 3.66
N ARG A 31 -11.95 5.34 4.54
CA ARG A 31 -13.35 5.45 4.12
C ARG A 31 -13.82 6.89 4.24
N PHE A 32 -14.31 7.44 3.14
CA PHE A 32 -14.87 8.78 3.09
C PHE A 32 -16.34 8.70 3.50
N GLY A 33 -16.64 9.13 4.73
CA GLY A 33 -17.99 9.02 5.30
C GLY A 33 -19.08 9.79 4.55
N LEU A 34 -18.72 10.75 3.71
CA LEU A 34 -19.67 11.57 2.95
C LEU A 34 -20.07 10.95 1.60
N THR A 35 -19.16 10.24 0.95
CA THR A 35 -19.39 9.65 -0.38
C THR A 35 -19.53 8.13 -0.35
N ASN A 36 -19.33 7.52 0.83
CA ASN A 36 -19.25 6.08 1.03
C ASN A 36 -18.14 5.40 0.18
N GLU A 37 -17.21 6.19 -0.34
CA GLU A 37 -16.05 5.70 -1.09
C GLU A 37 -14.98 5.17 -0.14
N SER A 38 -14.24 4.17 -0.59
CA SER A 38 -13.07 3.64 0.10
C SER A 38 -11.85 3.77 -0.79
N LEU A 39 -10.78 4.35 -0.26
CA LEU A 39 -9.48 4.44 -0.91
C LEU A 39 -8.49 3.60 -0.11
N THR A 40 -7.89 2.63 -0.76
CA THR A 40 -6.79 1.85 -0.19
C THR A 40 -5.48 2.41 -0.72
N THR A 41 -4.57 2.75 0.18
CA THR A 41 -3.27 3.34 -0.16
C THR A 41 -2.15 2.49 0.39
N LEU A 42 -1.03 2.43 -0.33
CA LEU A 42 0.22 1.89 0.17
C LEU A 42 0.80 2.83 1.25
N ALA A 43 0.80 2.39 2.51
CA ALA A 43 1.32 3.18 3.62
C ALA A 43 2.83 2.99 3.80
N SER A 44 3.32 1.76 3.63
CA SER A 44 4.76 1.47 3.63
C SER A 44 5.05 0.19 2.87
N ALA A 45 6.28 0.07 2.38
CA ALA A 45 6.80 -1.15 1.79
C ALA A 45 8.26 -1.32 2.25
N HIS A 46 8.65 -2.54 2.59
CA HIS A 46 10.02 -2.90 2.93
C HIS A 46 10.31 -4.32 2.45
N ARG A 47 11.59 -4.65 2.28
CA ARG A 47 12.00 -6.02 1.95
C ARG A 47 11.73 -6.94 3.14
N VAL A 48 11.55 -8.24 2.86
CA VAL A 48 11.31 -9.26 3.91
C VAL A 48 12.40 -9.33 4.99
N ASN A 49 13.62 -8.85 4.68
CA ASN A 49 14.74 -8.76 5.62
C ASN A 49 14.74 -7.46 6.46
N GLY A 50 13.70 -6.63 6.35
CA GLY A 50 13.58 -5.36 7.06
C GLY A 50 14.32 -4.19 6.43
N GLN A 51 15.01 -4.37 5.29
CA GLN A 51 15.64 -3.26 4.59
C GLN A 51 14.60 -2.35 3.93
N PRO A 52 14.81 -1.02 3.96
CA PRO A 52 14.00 -0.09 3.18
C PRO A 52 14.17 -0.37 1.69
N LEU A 53 13.11 -0.11 0.93
CA LEU A 53 13.16 -0.12 -0.54
C LEU A 53 13.72 1.22 -1.01
N ASP A 54 14.58 1.18 -2.03
CA ASP A 54 14.95 2.38 -2.79
C ASP A 54 13.73 2.98 -3.48
N VAL A 55 13.80 4.26 -3.86
CA VAL A 55 12.68 4.98 -4.48
C VAL A 55 12.16 4.26 -5.72
N VAL A 56 13.05 3.77 -6.57
CA VAL A 56 12.70 3.02 -7.79
C VAL A 56 11.97 1.72 -7.47
N ASP A 57 12.44 0.98 -6.47
CA ASP A 57 11.79 -0.26 -6.05
C ASP A 57 10.44 0.01 -5.40
N HIS A 58 10.33 1.09 -4.62
CA HIS A 58 9.08 1.52 -4.01
C HIS A 58 8.03 1.87 -5.08
N GLU A 59 8.41 2.61 -6.11
CA GLU A 59 7.53 2.92 -7.25
C GLU A 59 7.10 1.67 -8.00
N ARG A 60 8.02 0.72 -8.22
CA ARG A 60 7.69 -0.57 -8.86
C ARG A 60 6.69 -1.38 -8.04
N VAL A 61 6.86 -1.42 -6.72
CA VAL A 61 5.91 -2.08 -5.81
C VAL A 61 4.54 -1.40 -5.92
N ALA A 62 4.48 -0.06 -5.87
CA ALA A 62 3.22 0.67 -5.98
C ALA A 62 2.51 0.40 -7.33
N GLN A 63 3.24 0.44 -8.45
CA GLN A 63 2.71 0.13 -9.78
C GLN A 63 2.23 -1.32 -9.88
N TYR A 64 2.97 -2.27 -9.30
CA TYR A 64 2.57 -3.66 -9.27
C TYR A 64 1.27 -3.86 -8.50
N LEU A 65 1.16 -3.31 -7.28
CA LEU A 65 -0.05 -3.40 -6.46
C LEU A 65 -1.26 -2.77 -7.15
N GLN A 66 -1.05 -1.65 -7.84
CA GLN A 66 -2.09 -1.02 -8.65
C GLN A 66 -2.53 -1.94 -9.81
N SER A 67 -1.58 -2.60 -10.49
CA SER A 67 -1.88 -3.49 -11.62
C SER A 67 -2.72 -4.72 -11.25
N ILE A 68 -2.62 -5.18 -9.99
CA ILE A 68 -3.41 -6.30 -9.45
C ILE A 68 -4.64 -5.83 -8.65
N ALA A 69 -5.00 -4.55 -8.75
CA ALA A 69 -6.14 -3.93 -8.08
C ALA A 69 -6.15 -4.10 -6.55
N VAL A 70 -4.96 -4.08 -5.93
CA VAL A 70 -4.83 -4.03 -4.47
C VAL A 70 -4.97 -2.61 -3.92
N ILE A 71 -4.49 -1.62 -4.69
CA ILE A 71 -4.64 -0.18 -4.43
C ILE A 71 -5.15 0.55 -5.67
#